data_AF-A0AAQ4EQ78-F1
#
_entry.id   AF-A0AAQ4EQ78-F1
#
_cell.length_a   1.000
_cell.length_b   1.000
_cell.length_c   1.000
_cell.angle_alpha   90.00
_cell.angle_beta   90.00
_cell.angle_gamma   90.00
#
_symmetry.space_group_name_H-M   'P 1'
#
loop_
_entity.id
_entity.type
_entity.pdbx_description
1 polymer ?
#
loop_
_entity_poly.entity_id
_entity_poly.type
_entity_poly.pdbx_seq_one_letter_code
_entity_poly.pdbx_strand_id
1 'polypeptide(L)'
;MEPLSDEMIDFINKLNTTWKAGRNFAKNTPFSYLKGLMGVHPDSKNYRLPLHYHEEIPDDLPESFDAREQWSHCSSIHVIRDQSECGSCWLLIEDVLPLAKLAFNTLQALGAAEAISDRVCIQTKGRVQVNISAEDLVTCCDTCGEGCNGGIPSAAWEFYKTHGIVTGGLYGTDDGCQPYHFAPCEHFVVGPLPNCTGFKPTPKCVHECRKGYKKGYSEDKHYGTYPNRID
;
A
#
# COMPACT_ATOMS: atom_id res chain seq x y z
N MET A 1 26.52 -7.15 -14.69
CA MET A 1 26.30 -6.28 -13.54
C MET A 1 25.17 -6.87 -12.72
N GLU A 2 25.48 -7.33 -11.52
CA GLU A 2 24.52 -7.93 -10.59
C GLU A 2 23.57 -6.86 -10.01
N PRO A 3 22.26 -7.14 -9.86
CA PRO A 3 21.33 -6.23 -9.21
C PRO A 3 21.81 -5.80 -7.81
N LEU A 4 21.69 -4.50 -7.49
CA LEU A 4 22.05 -3.90 -6.19
C LEU A 4 23.54 -4.02 -5.78
N SER A 5 24.42 -4.41 -6.71
CA SER A 5 25.86 -4.41 -6.51
C SER A 5 26.42 -2.99 -6.35
N ASP A 6 27.58 -2.86 -5.69
CA ASP A 6 28.29 -1.57 -5.64
C ASP A 6 28.63 -1.08 -7.06
N GLU A 7 28.96 -2.01 -7.98
CA GLU A 7 29.18 -1.72 -9.40
C GLU A 7 27.96 -1.04 -10.03
N MET A 8 26.75 -1.52 -9.76
CA MET A 8 25.51 -0.92 -10.25
C MET A 8 25.25 0.47 -9.67
N ILE A 9 25.50 0.65 -8.37
CA ILE A 9 25.37 1.96 -7.71
C ILE A 9 26.33 2.96 -8.34
N ASP A 10 27.59 2.58 -8.48
CA ASP A 10 28.63 3.44 -9.07
C ASP A 10 28.35 3.73 -10.55
N PHE A 11 27.89 2.73 -11.29
CA PHE A 11 27.50 2.90 -12.69
C PHE A 11 26.38 3.93 -12.81
N ILE A 12 25.30 3.78 -12.05
CA ILE A 12 24.17 4.72 -12.07
C ILE A 12 24.62 6.13 -11.69
N ASN A 13 25.42 6.26 -10.62
CA ASN A 13 25.91 7.56 -10.17
C ASN A 13 26.87 8.23 -11.17
N LYS A 14 27.49 7.46 -12.08
CA LYS A 14 28.31 7.99 -13.19
C LYS A 14 27.48 8.45 -14.40
N LEU A 15 26.23 8.00 -14.54
CA LEU A 15 25.37 8.37 -15.66
C LEU A 15 24.84 9.82 -15.58
N ASN A 16 25.12 10.54 -14.48
CA ASN A 16 24.65 11.91 -14.25
C ASN A 16 23.12 12.06 -14.44
N THR A 17 22.37 11.15 -13.81
CA THR A 17 20.91 11.16 -13.79
C THR A 17 20.39 12.19 -12.77
N THR A 18 19.07 12.38 -12.73
CA THR A 18 18.40 13.27 -11.77
C THR A 18 18.29 12.70 -10.35
N TRP A 19 18.78 11.48 -10.11
CA TRP A 19 18.70 10.79 -8.83
C TRP A 19 20.03 10.13 -8.50
N LYS A 20 20.29 9.94 -7.20
CA LYS A 20 21.52 9.28 -6.73
C LYS A 20 21.20 7.88 -6.21
N ALA A 21 21.89 6.89 -6.73
CA ALA A 21 21.81 5.53 -6.23
C ALA A 21 22.55 5.39 -4.89
N GLY A 22 21.95 4.65 -3.98
CA GLY A 22 22.50 4.29 -2.68
C GLY A 22 22.09 2.87 -2.27
N ARG A 23 22.65 2.39 -1.17
CA ARG A 23 22.38 1.04 -0.67
C ARG A 23 21.17 1.05 0.27
N ASN A 24 20.03 0.56 -0.21
CA ASN A 24 18.81 0.38 0.59
C ASN A 24 18.71 -1.01 1.23
N PHE A 25 19.24 -2.04 0.57
CA PHE A 25 19.26 -3.42 1.06
C PHE A 25 20.71 -3.86 1.28
N ALA A 26 20.95 -4.70 2.29
CA ALA A 26 22.27 -5.25 2.51
C ALA A 26 22.72 -6.15 1.34
N LYS A 27 24.04 -6.29 1.22
CA LYS A 27 24.68 -7.00 0.09
C LYS A 27 24.25 -8.46 -0.03
N ASN A 28 23.88 -9.08 1.08
CA ASN A 28 23.48 -10.49 1.18
C ASN A 28 21.96 -10.68 1.18
N THR A 29 21.15 -9.64 0.92
CA THR A 29 19.70 -9.78 0.79
C THR A 29 19.38 -10.77 -0.34
N PRO A 30 18.64 -11.85 -0.06
CA PRO A 30 18.29 -12.83 -1.08
C PRO A 30 17.43 -12.22 -2.18
N PHE A 31 17.70 -12.56 -3.44
CA PHE A 31 16.89 -12.05 -4.56
C PHE A 31 15.42 -12.49 -4.49
N SER A 32 15.15 -13.66 -3.89
CA SER A 32 13.79 -14.11 -3.58
C SER A 32 13.05 -13.18 -2.61
N TYR A 33 13.78 -12.57 -1.67
CA TYR A 33 13.22 -11.58 -0.76
C TYR A 33 12.78 -10.33 -1.53
N LEU A 34 13.66 -9.79 -2.36
CA LEU A 34 13.38 -8.61 -3.20
C LEU A 34 12.16 -8.85 -4.11
N LYS A 35 12.05 -10.05 -4.68
CA LYS A 35 10.89 -10.43 -5.49
C LYS A 35 9.59 -10.44 -4.72
N GLY A 36 9.57 -10.97 -3.49
CA GLY A 36 8.32 -11.00 -2.72
C GLY A 36 7.90 -9.62 -2.19
N LEU A 37 8.77 -8.61 -2.22
CA LEU A 37 8.36 -7.21 -2.01
C LEU A 37 7.52 -6.67 -3.18
N MET A 38 7.51 -7.34 -4.33
CA MET A 38 6.81 -6.97 -5.57
C MET A 38 5.55 -7.83 -5.81
N GLY A 39 4.56 -7.71 -4.94
CA GLY A 39 3.35 -8.54 -4.90
C GLY A 39 2.19 -8.10 -5.80
N VAL A 40 2.42 -7.41 -6.91
CA VAL A 40 1.32 -7.19 -7.88
C VAL A 40 1.13 -8.45 -8.71
N HIS A 41 -0.09 -8.99 -8.74
CA HIS A 41 -0.37 -10.20 -9.49
C HIS A 41 -0.20 -9.95 -11.01
N PRO A 42 0.45 -10.85 -11.78
CA PRO A 42 0.67 -10.65 -13.21
C PRO A 42 -0.60 -10.41 -14.04
N ASP A 43 -1.73 -10.95 -13.57
CA ASP A 43 -3.04 -10.78 -14.21
C ASP A 43 -3.76 -9.49 -13.82
N SER A 44 -3.17 -8.64 -12.98
CA SER A 44 -3.79 -7.38 -12.56
C SER A 44 -4.21 -6.49 -13.75
N LYS A 45 -3.47 -6.55 -14.87
CA LYS A 45 -3.80 -5.86 -16.13
C LYS A 45 -5.14 -6.26 -16.75
N ASN A 46 -5.64 -7.45 -16.42
CA ASN A 46 -6.91 -7.98 -16.91
C ASN A 46 -8.09 -7.45 -16.09
N TYR A 47 -7.83 -6.86 -14.92
CA TYR A 47 -8.83 -6.35 -13.99
C TYR A 47 -8.76 -4.83 -13.95
N ARG A 48 -9.60 -4.19 -14.74
CA ARG A 48 -9.62 -2.74 -14.89
C ARG A 48 -10.95 -2.16 -14.43
N LEU A 49 -10.88 -1.18 -13.55
CA LEU A 49 -12.05 -0.37 -13.15
C LEU A 49 -12.51 0.52 -14.32
N PRO A 50 -13.77 1.02 -14.30
CA PRO A 50 -14.23 2.03 -15.24
C PRO A 50 -13.28 3.23 -15.28
N LEU A 51 -13.04 3.77 -16.47
CA LEU A 51 -12.20 4.94 -16.64
C LEU A 51 -13.00 6.20 -16.31
N HIS A 52 -12.47 7.02 -15.41
CA HIS A 52 -12.98 8.34 -15.07
C HIS A 52 -12.21 9.40 -15.83
N TYR A 53 -12.94 10.25 -16.56
CA TYR A 53 -12.38 11.42 -17.23
C TYR A 53 -12.72 12.67 -16.42
N HIS A 54 -11.72 13.52 -16.21
CA HIS A 54 -11.95 14.86 -15.71
C HIS A 54 -12.47 15.72 -16.86
N GLU A 55 -13.76 16.09 -16.82
CA GLU A 55 -14.42 16.87 -17.88
C GLU A 55 -13.77 18.25 -18.06
N GLU A 56 -13.29 18.85 -16.96
CA GLU A 56 -12.56 20.11 -16.95
C GLU A 56 -11.31 19.92 -16.09
N ILE A 57 -10.14 20.09 -16.71
CA ILE A 57 -8.87 20.24 -16.00
C ILE A 57 -8.64 21.74 -15.83
N PRO A 58 -8.50 22.26 -14.59
CA PRO A 58 -8.26 23.67 -14.38
C PRO A 58 -6.99 24.14 -15.08
N ASP A 59 -7.04 25.30 -15.74
CA ASP A 59 -5.86 25.90 -16.39
C ASP A 59 -4.80 26.38 -15.38
N ASP A 60 -5.19 26.51 -14.10
CA ASP A 60 -4.40 27.07 -13.00
C ASP A 60 -3.85 26.01 -12.04
N LEU A 61 -3.59 24.78 -12.52
CA LEU A 61 -2.92 23.76 -11.72
C LEU A 61 -1.55 24.26 -11.22
N PRO A 62 -1.21 24.04 -9.94
CA PRO A 62 0.07 24.48 -9.40
C PRO A 62 1.21 23.66 -9.99
N GLU A 63 2.38 24.29 -10.18
CA GLU A 63 3.59 23.62 -10.66
C GLU A 63 4.06 22.50 -9.71
N SER A 64 3.73 22.61 -8.42
CA SER A 64 4.00 21.60 -7.41
C SER A 64 2.79 21.41 -6.50
N PHE A 65 2.57 20.16 -6.07
CA PHE A 65 1.46 19.80 -5.19
C PHE A 65 1.92 18.78 -4.16
N ASP A 66 1.63 19.05 -2.89
CA ASP A 66 1.83 18.12 -1.79
C ASP A 66 0.52 17.96 -1.01
N ALA A 67 -0.02 16.74 -1.02
CA ALA A 67 -1.26 16.40 -0.30
C ALA A 67 -1.16 16.65 1.21
N ARG A 68 0.05 16.53 1.78
CA ARG A 68 0.33 16.77 3.21
C ARG A 68 0.22 18.24 3.57
N GLU A 69 0.51 19.13 2.62
CA GLU A 69 0.36 20.57 2.81
C GLU A 69 -1.11 20.98 2.60
N GLN A 70 -1.70 20.53 1.50
CA GLN A 70 -3.08 20.86 1.12
C GLN A 70 -4.11 20.36 2.14
N TRP A 71 -3.91 19.16 2.68
CA TRP A 71 -4.80 18.52 3.65
C TRP A 71 -4.07 18.17 4.95
N SER A 72 -3.28 19.13 5.46
CA SER A 72 -2.52 19.00 6.72
C SER A 72 -3.34 18.61 7.96
N HIS A 73 -4.66 18.75 7.92
CA HIS A 73 -5.58 18.30 8.99
C HIS A 73 -5.91 16.81 8.94
N CYS A 74 -5.55 16.11 7.86
CA CYS A 74 -5.75 14.67 7.68
C CYS A 74 -4.48 13.92 8.08
N SER A 75 -4.46 13.39 9.31
CA SER A 75 -3.25 12.77 9.86
C SER A 75 -2.78 11.54 9.07
N SER A 76 -3.69 10.83 8.41
CA SER A 76 -3.40 9.62 7.64
C SER A 76 -2.41 9.85 6.49
N ILE A 77 -2.41 11.05 5.88
CA ILE A 77 -1.52 11.41 4.74
C ILE A 77 -0.05 11.47 5.18
N HIS A 78 0.19 11.63 6.48
CA HIS A 78 1.54 11.68 7.07
C HIS A 78 2.02 10.31 7.57
N VAL A 79 1.18 9.27 7.55
CA VAL A 79 1.51 7.95 8.09
C VAL A 79 2.21 7.11 7.04
N ILE A 80 3.40 6.61 7.39
CA ILE A 80 4.11 5.59 6.62
C ILE A 80 3.88 4.25 7.29
N ARG A 81 3.34 3.27 6.55
CA ARG A 81 3.09 1.92 7.05
C ARG A 81 4.19 0.94 6.63
N ASP A 82 4.30 -0.16 7.35
CA ASP A 82 5.25 -1.24 7.08
C ASP A 82 4.48 -2.53 6.75
N GLN A 83 4.79 -3.13 5.61
CA GLN A 83 4.23 -4.40 5.14
C GLN A 83 4.88 -5.63 5.78
N SER A 84 6.00 -5.44 6.49
CA SER A 84 6.77 -6.51 7.13
C SER A 84 7.06 -7.66 6.15
N GLU A 85 6.97 -8.89 6.64
CA GLU A 85 7.23 -10.14 5.93
C GLU A 85 6.03 -10.62 5.11
N CYS A 86 5.16 -9.73 4.63
CA CYS A 86 4.00 -10.05 3.80
C CYS A 86 4.07 -9.32 2.46
N GLY A 87 3.93 -10.06 1.34
CA GLY A 87 3.85 -9.50 -0.01
C GLY A 87 2.46 -8.97 -0.34
N SER A 88 1.85 -8.19 0.56
CA SER A 88 0.48 -7.68 0.44
C SER A 88 0.31 -6.57 -0.62
N CYS A 89 1.09 -6.53 -1.70
CA CYS A 89 1.44 -5.33 -2.48
C CYS A 89 0.53 -4.74 -3.57
N TRP A 90 -0.77 -4.52 -3.36
CA TRP A 90 -1.70 -4.19 -4.44
C TRP A 90 -2.08 -2.70 -4.66
N LEU A 91 -1.43 -2.03 -5.63
CA LEU A 91 -1.87 -0.81 -6.34
C LEU A 91 -1.52 -0.91 -7.85
N LEU A 92 -2.38 -0.37 -8.74
CA LEU A 92 -2.11 -0.24 -10.18
C LEU A 92 -1.74 1.22 -10.45
N ILE A 93 -0.61 1.44 -11.11
CA ILE A 93 -0.35 2.67 -11.87
C ILE A 93 -0.29 2.24 -13.34
N GLU A 94 -1.34 2.52 -14.10
CA GLU A 94 -1.22 2.48 -15.56
C GLU A 94 -0.55 3.79 -16.02
N ASP A 95 0.30 3.70 -17.05
CA ASP A 95 0.88 4.83 -17.80
C ASP A 95 2.06 5.65 -17.22
N VAL A 96 3.02 4.97 -16.56
CA VAL A 96 4.39 5.52 -16.41
C VAL A 96 5.33 4.95 -17.49
N LEU A 97 6.20 5.81 -18.03
CA LEU A 97 7.23 5.54 -19.05
C LEU A 97 7.83 4.11 -18.99
N PRO A 98 8.21 3.49 -20.12
CA PRO A 98 8.71 2.13 -20.15
C PRO A 98 9.96 1.87 -19.28
N LEU A 99 10.71 2.90 -18.89
CA LEU A 99 11.84 2.82 -17.95
C LEU A 99 11.45 2.92 -16.46
N ALA A 100 10.24 3.39 -16.17
CA ALA A 100 9.68 3.54 -14.82
C ALA A 100 8.81 2.33 -14.40
N LYS A 101 8.42 1.46 -15.33
CA LYS A 101 7.63 0.24 -15.07
C LYS A 101 8.27 -0.73 -14.06
N LEU A 102 9.58 -0.63 -13.82
CA LEU A 102 10.29 -1.44 -12.83
C LEU A 102 10.35 -0.78 -11.44
N ALA A 103 10.09 0.53 -11.34
CA ALA A 103 10.29 1.32 -10.11
C ALA A 103 8.98 1.78 -9.43
N PHE A 104 7.83 1.66 -10.10
CA PHE A 104 6.56 2.26 -9.64
C PHE A 104 5.43 1.26 -9.31
N ASN A 105 5.70 -0.05 -9.28
CA ASN A 105 4.70 -1.09 -8.95
C ASN A 105 4.69 -1.49 -7.45
N THR A 106 4.98 -0.55 -6.53
CA THR A 106 5.25 -0.85 -5.11
C THR A 106 4.27 -0.21 -4.14
N LEU A 107 2.96 -0.38 -4.32
CA LEU A 107 1.98 0.07 -3.34
C LEU A 107 0.95 -1.00 -3.06
N GLN A 108 0.55 -1.15 -1.80
CA GLN A 108 0.05 -2.40 -1.26
C GLN A 108 -1.48 -2.46 -1.08
N ALA A 109 -2.09 -3.54 -0.57
CA ALA A 109 -3.33 -3.45 0.17
C ALA A 109 -3.21 -2.38 1.28
N LEU A 110 -1.98 -2.15 1.78
CA LEU A 110 -1.66 -0.95 2.55
C LEU A 110 -1.85 0.33 1.74
N GLY A 111 -1.39 0.41 0.48
CA GLY A 111 -1.63 1.56 -0.39
C GLY A 111 -3.11 1.82 -0.68
N ALA A 112 -3.93 0.77 -0.89
CA ALA A 112 -5.38 0.92 -0.98
C ALA A 112 -5.95 1.42 0.36
N ALA A 113 -5.59 0.80 1.49
CA ALA A 113 -6.06 1.21 2.81
C ALA A 113 -5.61 2.64 3.20
N GLU A 114 -4.38 3.03 2.87
CA GLU A 114 -3.82 4.37 3.04
C GLU A 114 -4.63 5.38 2.23
N ALA A 115 -4.76 5.17 0.91
CA ALA A 115 -5.50 6.07 0.05
C ALA A 115 -6.99 6.16 0.41
N ILE A 116 -7.61 5.07 0.88
CA ILE A 116 -8.98 5.10 1.39
C ILE A 116 -9.04 5.93 2.68
N SER A 117 -8.11 5.73 3.62
CA SER A 117 -8.04 6.51 4.87
C SER A 117 -7.95 8.00 4.58
N ASP A 118 -7.07 8.38 3.65
CA ASP A 118 -6.88 9.75 3.19
C ASP A 118 -8.16 10.31 2.55
N ARG A 119 -8.75 9.57 1.60
CA ARG A 119 -9.98 10.01 0.91
C ARG A 119 -11.16 10.14 1.86
N VAL A 120 -11.30 9.26 2.86
CA VAL A 120 -12.32 9.40 3.91
C VAL A 120 -12.12 10.71 4.66
N CYS A 121 -10.90 11.08 5.05
CA CYS A 121 -10.66 12.36 5.68
C CYS A 121 -10.95 13.54 4.74
N ILE A 122 -10.38 13.54 3.53
CA ILE A 122 -10.46 14.62 2.56
C ILE A 122 -11.92 14.90 2.16
N GLN A 123 -12.65 13.87 1.73
CA GLN A 123 -14.02 14.01 1.23
C GLN A 123 -15.00 14.41 2.34
N THR A 124 -14.69 14.03 3.56
CA THR A 124 -15.49 14.32 4.74
C THR A 124 -15.07 15.64 5.43
N LYS A 125 -14.07 16.34 4.86
CA LYS A 125 -13.48 17.59 5.36
C LYS A 125 -13.01 17.46 6.81
N GLY A 126 -12.34 16.36 7.12
CA GLY A 126 -11.80 16.05 8.43
C GLY A 126 -12.80 15.58 9.48
N ARG A 127 -14.10 15.46 9.15
CA ARG A 127 -15.14 15.01 10.11
C ARG A 127 -14.98 13.55 10.51
N VAL A 128 -14.50 12.73 9.59
CA VAL A 128 -14.19 11.32 9.83
C VAL A 128 -12.72 11.11 9.50
N GLN A 129 -11.94 10.71 10.50
CA GLN A 129 -10.54 10.33 10.34
C GLN A 129 -10.36 8.94 10.92
N VAL A 130 -10.10 7.97 10.04
CA VAL A 130 -9.96 6.56 10.41
C VAL A 130 -8.79 5.97 9.63
N ASN A 131 -8.08 5.04 10.26
CA ASN A 131 -7.16 4.17 9.56
C ASN A 131 -7.94 2.94 9.08
N ILE A 132 -7.97 2.71 7.77
CA ILE A 132 -8.55 1.50 7.19
C ILE A 132 -7.60 0.32 7.42
N SER A 133 -8.18 -0.82 7.77
CA SER A 133 -7.44 -2.04 8.05
C SER A 133 -6.90 -2.66 6.76
N ALA A 134 -5.57 -2.65 6.64
CA ALA A 134 -4.90 -3.46 5.63
C ALA A 134 -5.02 -4.96 5.95
N GLU A 135 -5.15 -5.32 7.24
CA GLU A 135 -5.34 -6.71 7.68
C GLU A 135 -6.64 -7.30 7.12
N ASP A 136 -7.76 -6.60 7.31
CA ASP A 136 -9.08 -7.03 6.82
C ASP A 136 -9.08 -7.18 5.29
N LEU A 137 -8.49 -6.20 4.59
CA LEU A 137 -8.41 -6.24 3.13
C LEU A 137 -7.55 -7.41 2.62
N VAL A 138 -6.37 -7.64 3.21
CA VAL A 138 -5.44 -8.70 2.79
C VAL A 138 -5.99 -10.09 3.09
N THR A 139 -6.67 -10.25 4.22
CA THR A 139 -7.07 -11.56 4.72
C THR A 139 -8.46 -11.98 4.24
N CYS A 140 -9.37 -11.03 4.01
CA CYS A 140 -10.78 -11.31 3.70
C CYS A 140 -11.21 -11.03 2.26
N CYS A 141 -10.37 -10.40 1.43
CA CYS A 141 -10.68 -10.22 0.01
C CYS A 141 -10.21 -11.40 -0.85
N ASP A 142 -11.03 -12.45 -0.94
CA ASP A 142 -10.72 -13.64 -1.75
C ASP A 142 -10.58 -13.34 -3.25
N THR A 143 -11.21 -12.27 -3.75
CA THR A 143 -11.14 -11.87 -5.16
C THR A 143 -9.96 -10.94 -5.47
N CYS A 144 -9.24 -10.49 -4.43
CA CYS A 144 -8.11 -9.60 -4.60
C CYS A 144 -6.81 -10.33 -4.91
N GLY A 145 -6.77 -11.67 -4.90
CA GLY A 145 -5.57 -12.45 -5.22
C GLY A 145 -5.19 -13.42 -4.11
N GLU A 146 -3.90 -13.52 -3.80
CA GLU A 146 -3.31 -14.54 -2.94
C GLU A 146 -2.75 -13.96 -1.61
N GLY A 147 -3.34 -12.88 -1.11
CA GLY A 147 -2.93 -12.22 0.15
C GLY A 147 -1.46 -11.79 0.17
N CYS A 148 -0.66 -12.37 1.07
CA CYS A 148 0.77 -12.10 1.16
C CYS A 148 1.60 -12.60 -0.03
N ASN A 149 1.01 -13.32 -1.00
CA ASN A 149 1.69 -13.75 -2.22
C ASN A 149 1.36 -12.87 -3.44
N GLY A 150 0.57 -11.82 -3.23
CA GLY A 150 0.29 -10.81 -4.24
C GLY A 150 -1.17 -10.77 -4.69
N GLY A 151 -1.51 -9.77 -5.49
CA GLY A 151 -2.91 -9.45 -5.74
C GLY A 151 -3.19 -8.26 -6.64
N ILE A 152 -4.47 -7.89 -6.68
CA ILE A 152 -5.14 -7.15 -7.74
C ILE A 152 -5.74 -5.88 -7.14
N PRO A 153 -5.16 -4.71 -7.44
CA PRO A 153 -5.56 -3.42 -6.88
C PRO A 153 -6.99 -3.01 -7.19
N SER A 154 -7.40 -3.18 -8.45
CA SER A 154 -8.76 -2.89 -8.89
C SER A 154 -9.79 -3.66 -8.07
N ALA A 155 -9.48 -4.90 -7.72
CA ALA A 155 -10.36 -5.75 -6.90
C ALA A 155 -10.43 -5.25 -5.45
N ALA A 156 -9.36 -4.67 -4.90
CA ALA A 156 -9.38 -4.07 -3.56
C ALA A 156 -10.36 -2.90 -3.46
N TRP A 157 -10.38 -2.02 -4.46
CA TRP A 157 -11.34 -0.92 -4.52
C TRP A 157 -12.78 -1.40 -4.76
N GLU A 158 -12.98 -2.46 -5.56
CA GLU A 158 -14.31 -3.08 -5.72
C GLU A 158 -14.76 -3.78 -4.43
N PHE A 159 -13.85 -4.42 -3.69
CA PHE A 159 -14.12 -5.01 -2.37
C PHE A 159 -14.52 -3.93 -1.36
N TYR A 160 -13.80 -2.80 -1.33
CA TYR A 160 -14.15 -1.66 -0.49
C TYR A 160 -15.56 -1.12 -0.79
N LYS A 161 -15.98 -1.12 -2.04
CA LYS A 161 -17.35 -0.73 -2.43
C LYS A 161 -18.39 -1.79 -2.05
N THR A 162 -18.12 -3.07 -2.32
CA THR A 162 -19.14 -4.14 -2.23
C THR A 162 -19.27 -4.76 -0.84
N HIS A 163 -18.15 -4.92 -0.13
CA HIS A 163 -18.09 -5.59 1.18
C HIS A 163 -17.72 -4.61 2.30
N GLY A 164 -17.02 -3.53 1.95
CA GLY A 164 -16.48 -2.57 2.91
C GLY A 164 -15.26 -3.12 3.66
N ILE A 165 -14.56 -2.23 4.34
CA ILE A 165 -13.35 -2.56 5.12
C ILE A 165 -13.46 -1.94 6.50
N VAL A 166 -13.09 -2.70 7.54
CA VAL A 166 -13.09 -2.20 8.93
C VAL A 166 -11.89 -1.28 9.18
N THR A 167 -11.90 -0.58 10.31
CA THR A 167 -10.75 0.21 10.75
C THR A 167 -9.62 -0.67 11.28
N GLY A 168 -8.38 -0.20 11.20
CA GLY A 168 -7.20 -0.93 11.66
C GLY A 168 -5.91 -0.15 11.43
N GLY A 169 -5.18 0.09 12.51
CA GLY A 169 -3.90 0.80 12.47
C GLY A 169 -2.69 -0.12 12.36
N LEU A 170 -1.54 0.42 12.79
CA LEU A 170 -0.26 -0.26 12.74
C LEU A 170 -0.18 -1.44 13.72
N TYR A 171 0.76 -2.34 13.47
CA TYR A 171 1.09 -3.41 14.41
C TYR A 171 1.35 -2.89 15.82
N GLY A 172 0.86 -3.63 16.82
CA GLY A 172 1.06 -3.33 18.23
C GLY A 172 0.28 -2.11 18.74
N THR A 173 -0.56 -1.49 17.89
CA THR A 173 -1.45 -0.40 18.31
C THR A 173 -2.85 -0.91 18.65
N ASP A 174 -3.55 -0.14 19.47
CA ASP A 174 -4.99 -0.33 19.74
C ASP A 174 -5.86 0.48 18.76
N ASP A 175 -5.35 0.82 17.58
CA ASP A 175 -6.07 1.66 16.63
C ASP A 175 -7.01 0.83 15.74
N GLY A 176 -8.30 1.12 15.82
CA GLY A 176 -9.35 0.47 15.04
C GLY A 176 -9.73 -0.95 15.47
N CYS A 177 -10.54 -1.58 14.62
CA CYS A 177 -11.09 -2.92 14.77
C CYS A 177 -10.03 -4.01 14.57
N GLN A 178 -9.24 -3.94 13.51
CA GLN A 178 -8.23 -4.95 13.14
C GLN A 178 -6.88 -4.30 12.78
N PRO A 179 -6.03 -3.97 13.78
CA PRO A 179 -4.66 -3.56 13.55
C PRO A 179 -3.86 -4.63 12.80
N TYR A 180 -2.81 -4.21 12.10
CA TYR A 180 -1.99 -5.11 11.28
C TYR A 180 -1.30 -6.20 12.12
N HIS A 181 -1.31 -7.44 11.62
CA HIS A 181 -0.83 -8.60 12.38
C HIS A 181 0.70 -8.72 12.44
N PHE A 182 1.41 -8.32 11.38
CA PHE A 182 2.85 -8.53 11.26
C PHE A 182 3.66 -7.42 11.91
N ALA A 183 4.64 -7.80 12.73
CA ALA A 183 5.55 -6.88 13.38
C ALA A 183 6.54 -6.25 12.37
N PRO A 184 6.88 -4.95 12.49
CA PRO A 184 7.97 -4.35 11.72
C PRO A 184 9.29 -5.10 11.93
N CYS A 185 10.09 -5.22 10.88
CA CYS A 185 11.38 -5.92 10.93
C CYS A 185 12.44 -5.24 10.06
N GLU A 186 13.72 -5.46 10.35
CA GLU A 186 14.82 -4.94 9.52
C GLU A 186 15.03 -5.80 8.28
N HIS A 187 15.07 -5.15 7.12
CA HIS A 187 15.30 -5.78 5.82
C HIS A 187 16.81 -5.94 5.58
N PHE A 188 17.43 -6.86 6.32
CA PHE A 188 18.86 -7.22 6.26
C PHE A 188 19.84 -6.09 6.62
N VAL A 189 19.38 -4.99 7.21
CA VAL A 189 20.24 -3.90 7.72
C VAL A 189 20.38 -3.98 9.24
N VAL A 190 21.44 -3.39 9.80
CA VAL A 190 21.59 -3.29 11.25
C VAL A 190 20.74 -2.12 11.74
N GLY A 191 19.72 -2.42 12.53
CA GLY A 191 18.80 -1.43 13.09
C GLY A 191 18.21 -1.89 14.44
N PRO A 192 17.31 -1.09 15.02
CA PRO A 192 16.70 -1.40 16.31
C PRO A 192 15.64 -2.51 16.25
N LEU A 193 15.14 -2.88 15.07
CA LEU A 193 14.12 -3.92 14.90
C LEU A 193 14.76 -5.33 14.73
N PRO A 194 14.01 -6.41 14.99
CA PRO A 194 14.48 -7.77 14.67
C PRO A 194 14.64 -7.94 13.15
N ASN A 195 15.58 -8.76 12.72
CA ASN A 195 15.72 -9.10 11.30
C ASN A 195 14.49 -9.86 10.78
N CYS A 196 14.07 -9.54 9.57
CA CYS A 196 13.09 -10.34 8.86
C CYS A 196 13.66 -11.75 8.59
N THR A 197 12.86 -12.76 8.86
CA THR A 197 13.10 -14.21 8.70
C THR A 197 12.56 -14.80 7.38
N GLY A 198 11.88 -13.99 6.56
CA GLY A 198 11.32 -14.35 5.26
C GLY A 198 9.79 -14.31 5.25
N PHE A 199 9.20 -14.38 4.05
CA PHE A 199 7.76 -14.18 3.88
C PHE A 199 6.91 -15.15 4.69
N LYS A 200 5.83 -14.61 5.28
CA LYS A 200 4.86 -15.34 6.09
C LYS A 200 3.60 -15.64 5.27
N PRO A 201 2.88 -16.73 5.59
CA PRO A 201 1.60 -17.00 4.96
C PRO A 201 0.57 -15.93 5.35
N THR A 202 -0.40 -15.70 4.47
CA THR A 202 -1.56 -14.84 4.74
C THR A 202 -2.27 -15.33 6.01
N PRO A 203 -2.54 -14.44 6.99
CA PRO A 203 -3.38 -14.78 8.13
C PRO A 203 -4.79 -15.17 7.68
N LYS A 204 -5.53 -15.88 8.54
CA LYS A 204 -6.92 -16.22 8.24
C LYS A 204 -7.79 -14.98 8.36
N CYS A 205 -8.74 -14.81 7.45
CA CYS A 205 -9.82 -13.84 7.63
C CYS A 205 -10.55 -14.08 8.94
N VAL A 206 -10.68 -13.03 9.76
CA VAL A 206 -11.45 -13.04 11.00
C VAL A 206 -12.52 -11.97 10.90
N HIS A 207 -13.78 -12.32 11.13
CA HIS A 207 -14.90 -11.38 11.11
C HIS A 207 -15.21 -10.86 12.52
N GLU A 208 -14.17 -10.44 13.25
CA GLU A 208 -14.24 -10.00 14.64
C GLU A 208 -13.21 -8.88 14.89
N CYS A 209 -13.59 -7.87 15.68
CA CYS A 209 -12.69 -6.82 16.11
C CYS A 209 -11.88 -7.24 17.34
N ARG A 210 -10.73 -6.60 17.54
CA ARG A 210 -9.92 -6.79 18.75
C ARG A 210 -10.74 -6.54 20.02
N LYS A 211 -10.41 -7.27 21.08
CA LYS A 211 -11.04 -7.12 22.39
C LYS A 211 -10.92 -5.69 22.90
N GLY A 212 -12.03 -5.12 23.37
CA GLY A 212 -12.08 -3.75 23.90
C GLY A 212 -12.36 -2.68 22.85
N TYR A 213 -12.41 -3.03 21.56
CA TYR A 213 -12.97 -2.14 20.54
C TYR A 213 -14.49 -2.03 20.69
N LYS A 214 -15.04 -0.84 20.49
CA LYS A 214 -16.43 -0.51 20.90
C LYS A 214 -17.50 -1.01 19.94
N LYS A 215 -17.19 -1.15 18.65
CA LYS A 215 -18.13 -1.54 17.60
C LYS A 215 -17.93 -3.01 17.23
N GLY A 216 -18.99 -3.67 16.78
CA GLY A 216 -18.87 -4.97 16.13
C GLY A 216 -18.21 -4.85 14.75
N TYR A 217 -17.66 -5.97 14.25
CA TYR A 217 -16.98 -6.02 12.95
C TYR A 217 -17.84 -5.45 11.80
N SER A 218 -19.08 -5.92 11.67
CA SER A 218 -19.99 -5.43 10.62
C SER A 218 -20.40 -3.96 10.80
N GLU A 219 -20.44 -3.45 12.04
CA GLU A 219 -20.78 -2.05 12.34
C GLU A 219 -19.63 -1.10 12.05
N ASP A 220 -18.40 -1.61 11.97
CA ASP A 220 -17.19 -0.83 11.71
C ASP A 220 -16.80 -0.80 10.23
N LYS A 221 -17.55 -1.46 9.36
CA LYS A 221 -17.30 -1.46 7.91
C LYS A 221 -17.52 -0.08 7.31
N HIS A 222 -16.52 0.40 6.59
CA HIS A 222 -16.56 1.60 5.77
C HIS A 222 -16.68 1.20 4.31
N TYR A 223 -17.48 1.93 3.53
CA TYR A 223 -17.82 1.58 2.16
C TYR A 223 -17.45 2.69 1.18
N GLY A 224 -16.92 2.29 0.03
CA GLY A 224 -16.78 3.16 -1.14
C GLY A 224 -18.05 3.22 -1.97
N THR A 225 -18.14 4.19 -2.88
CA THR A 225 -19.27 4.34 -3.81
C THR A 225 -18.90 3.92 -5.23
N TYR A 226 -17.88 4.56 -5.83
CA TYR A 226 -17.52 4.34 -7.23
C TYR A 226 -16.00 4.18 -7.40
N PRO A 227 -15.51 2.94 -7.52
CA PRO A 227 -14.12 2.68 -7.83
C PRO A 227 -13.89 2.93 -9.33
N ASN A 228 -12.95 3.80 -9.65
CA ASN A 228 -12.59 4.15 -11.02
C ASN A 228 -11.06 4.16 -11.18
N ARG A 229 -10.58 3.97 -12.40
CA ARG A 229 -9.21 4.32 -12.80
C ARG A 229 -9.21 5.71 -13.44
N ILE A 230 -8.11 6.43 -13.33
CA ILE A 230 -7.87 7.72 -14.00
C ILE A 230 -6.75 7.46 -15.01
N ASP A 231 -6.85 8.03 -16.21
CA ASP A 231 -5.83 8.02 -17.26
C ASP A 231 -5.11 9.39 -17.25
#